data_AF-A0A366LQ51-F1
#
_entry.id   AF-A0A366LQ51-F1
#
_cell.length_a   1.000
_cell.length_b   1.000
_cell.length_c   1.000
_cell.angle_alpha   90.00
_cell.angle_beta   90.00
_cell.angle_gamma   90.00
#
_symmetry.space_group_name_H-M   'P 1'
#
loop_
_entity.id
_entity.type
_entity.pdbx_description
1 polymer ?
#
loop_
_entity_poly.entity_id
_entity_poly.type
_entity_poly.pdbx_seq_one_letter_code
_entity_poly.pdbx_strand_id
1 'polypeptide(L)'
;MGGVPIYARLSDAQREPNTLWAWSETTQHQSIGALYAQLGDTEKAEPALAHASGLCPASRPVAQAQIMMWHSLCRINDGDVTDGLGQAVEAVSVLPEERRTLLVRRSAVTILQTIPKQAHSLDAARELRTLTGMA
;
A
#
# COMPACT_ATOMS: atom_id res chain seq x y z
N MET A 1 14.50 -10.87 -45.80
CA MET A 1 14.79 -9.87 -44.75
C MET A 1 13.76 -10.02 -43.65
N GLY A 2 14.10 -10.65 -42.53
CA GLY A 2 13.21 -10.79 -41.38
C GLY A 2 13.25 -9.50 -40.56
N GLY A 3 12.17 -8.71 -40.60
CA GLY A 3 12.07 -7.48 -39.82
C GLY A 3 12.12 -7.79 -38.34
N VAL A 4 12.97 -7.07 -37.59
CA VAL A 4 13.01 -7.16 -36.14
C VAL A 4 11.60 -6.84 -35.62
N PRO A 5 10.95 -7.77 -34.89
CA PRO A 5 9.58 -7.59 -34.47
C PRO A 5 9.49 -6.43 -33.48
N ILE A 6 8.38 -5.69 -33.54
CA ILE A 6 8.23 -4.38 -32.88
C ILE A 6 8.46 -4.43 -31.36
N TYR A 7 8.19 -5.58 -30.73
CA TYR A 7 8.44 -5.81 -29.30
C TYR A 7 9.93 -5.76 -28.90
N ALA A 8 10.83 -6.08 -29.83
CA ALA A 8 12.27 -6.03 -29.58
C ALA A 8 12.81 -4.59 -29.53
N ARG A 9 12.02 -3.60 -29.96
CA ARG A 9 12.36 -2.16 -29.92
C ARG A 9 11.80 -1.42 -28.71
N LEU A 10 11.05 -2.10 -27.85
CA LEU A 10 10.49 -1.52 -26.63
C LEU A 10 11.55 -1.42 -25.54
N SER A 11 11.53 -0.34 -24.77
CA SER A 11 12.39 -0.19 -23.59
C SER A 11 11.98 -1.20 -22.51
N ASP A 12 12.88 -1.51 -21.56
CA ASP A 12 12.57 -2.47 -20.50
C ASP A 12 11.35 -2.07 -19.65
N ALA A 13 11.06 -0.76 -19.55
CA ALA A 13 9.84 -0.23 -18.92
C ALA A 13 8.54 -0.60 -19.66
N GLN A 14 8.63 -0.94 -20.95
CA GLN A 14 7.50 -1.38 -21.79
C GLN A 14 7.47 -2.90 -21.98
N ARG A 15 8.53 -3.60 -21.53
CA ARG A 15 8.64 -5.06 -21.50
C ARG A 15 8.20 -5.69 -20.19
N GLU A 16 7.78 -4.89 -19.20
CA GLU A 16 6.93 -5.45 -18.15
C GLU A 16 5.80 -6.21 -18.87
N PRO A 17 5.42 -7.43 -18.41
CA PRO A 17 4.26 -8.09 -18.94
C PRO A 17 3.05 -7.24 -18.54
N ASN A 18 2.76 -6.24 -19.37
CA ASN A 18 1.43 -5.69 -19.59
C ASN A 18 0.61 -6.86 -20.10
N THR A 19 0.22 -7.74 -19.18
CA THR A 19 -0.96 -8.56 -19.37
C THR A 19 -2.04 -7.60 -19.85
N LEU A 20 -2.82 -8.03 -20.83
CA LEU A 20 -3.75 -7.22 -21.61
C LEU A 20 -4.76 -6.37 -20.79
N TRP A 21 -4.71 -6.46 -19.45
CA TRP A 21 -5.61 -5.90 -18.44
C TRP A 21 -4.91 -5.10 -17.31
N ALA A 22 -3.62 -4.78 -17.42
CA ALA A 22 -2.88 -3.95 -16.43
C ALA A 22 -2.86 -4.47 -14.97
N TRP A 23 -3.30 -5.71 -14.74
CA TRP A 23 -3.33 -6.32 -13.42
C TRP A 23 -2.03 -7.07 -13.17
N SER A 24 -1.02 -6.34 -12.67
CA SER A 24 0.24 -6.95 -12.23
C SER A 24 0.00 -7.89 -11.05
N GLU A 25 0.82 -8.93 -10.92
CA GLU A 25 0.79 -9.85 -9.77
C GLU A 25 0.92 -9.08 -8.44
N THR A 26 1.73 -8.01 -8.41
CA THR A 26 1.79 -7.05 -7.29
C THR A 26 0.40 -6.49 -6.93
N THR A 27 -0.35 -5.97 -7.91
CA THR A 27 -1.70 -5.41 -7.70
C THR A 27 -2.67 -6.47 -7.17
N GLN A 28 -2.57 -7.70 -7.66
CA GLN A 28 -3.38 -8.82 -7.21
C GLN A 28 -3.14 -9.13 -5.74
N HIS A 29 -1.88 -9.38 -5.38
CA HIS A 29 -1.51 -9.74 -4.02
C HIS A 29 -1.76 -8.59 -3.03
N GLN A 30 -1.51 -7.34 -3.44
CA GLN A 30 -1.86 -6.17 -2.64
C GLN A 30 -3.37 -6.10 -2.38
N SER A 31 -4.21 -6.34 -3.39
CA SER A 31 -5.67 -6.25 -3.26
C SER A 31 -6.22 -7.35 -2.36
N ILE A 32 -5.72 -8.58 -2.51
CA ILE A 32 -6.07 -9.73 -1.64
C ILE A 32 -5.64 -9.44 -0.20
N GLY A 33 -4.40 -8.99 0.00
CA GLY A 33 -3.87 -8.65 1.31
C GLY A 33 -4.65 -7.51 1.98
N ALA A 34 -4.99 -6.46 1.23
CA ALA A 34 -5.79 -5.35 1.72
C ALA A 34 -7.20 -5.78 2.17
N LEU A 35 -7.83 -6.72 1.44
CA LEU A 35 -9.13 -7.27 1.82
C LEU A 35 -9.04 -8.07 3.13
N TYR A 36 -8.05 -8.96 3.25
CA TYR A 36 -7.87 -9.72 4.48
C TYR A 36 -7.52 -8.82 5.68
N ALA A 37 -6.65 -7.81 5.48
CA ALA A 37 -6.31 -6.83 6.52
C ALA A 37 -7.56 -6.05 6.99
N GLN A 38 -8.44 -5.65 6.07
CA GLN A 38 -9.70 -4.99 6.42
C GLN A 38 -10.68 -5.91 7.17
N LEU A 39 -10.61 -7.22 6.95
CA LEU A 39 -11.41 -8.21 7.66
C LEU A 39 -10.78 -8.65 9.01
N GLY A 40 -9.57 -8.17 9.32
CA GLY A 40 -8.83 -8.61 10.51
C GLY A 40 -8.20 -10.00 10.39
N ASP A 41 -8.20 -10.62 9.21
CA ASP A 41 -7.58 -11.93 8.96
C ASP A 41 -6.09 -11.74 8.64
N THR A 42 -5.32 -11.40 9.67
CA THR A 42 -3.89 -11.03 9.54
C THR A 42 -3.05 -12.20 9.06
N GLU A 43 -3.40 -13.43 9.44
CA GLU A 43 -2.76 -14.68 9.00
C GLU A 43 -2.77 -14.85 7.48
N LYS A 44 -3.85 -14.43 6.80
CA LYS A 44 -3.93 -14.45 5.33
C LYS A 44 -3.44 -13.17 4.68
N ALA A 45 -3.57 -12.04 5.37
CA ALA A 45 -3.15 -10.74 4.85
C ALA A 45 -1.64 -10.65 4.70
N GLU A 46 -0.89 -10.98 5.75
CA GLU A 46 0.56 -10.82 5.82
C GLU A 46 1.31 -11.55 4.69
N PRO A 47 1.05 -12.84 4.40
CA PRO A 47 1.70 -13.52 3.28
C PRO A 47 1.41 -12.88 1.92
N ALA A 48 0.18 -12.41 1.70
CA ALA A 48 -0.19 -11.76 0.45
C ALA A 48 0.52 -10.40 0.30
N LEU A 49 0.59 -9.60 1.37
CA LEU A 49 1.26 -8.31 1.37
C LEU A 49 2.79 -8.44 1.27
N ALA A 50 3.38 -9.46 1.91
CA ALA A 50 4.79 -9.78 1.78
C ALA A 50 5.16 -10.15 0.33
N HIS A 51 4.32 -10.95 -0.34
CA HIS A 51 4.50 -11.27 -1.76
C HIS A 51 4.37 -10.03 -2.64
N ALA A 52 3.37 -9.18 -2.39
CA ALA A 52 3.22 -7.91 -3.09
C ALA A 52 4.46 -7.01 -2.90
N SER A 53 4.99 -6.93 -1.68
CA SER A 53 6.20 -6.16 -1.36
C SER A 53 7.42 -6.66 -2.14
N GLY A 54 7.62 -7.97 -2.21
CA GLY A 54 8.74 -8.58 -2.96
C GLY A 54 8.68 -8.33 -4.46
N LEU A 55 7.48 -8.16 -5.03
CA LEU A 55 7.28 -7.88 -6.44
C LEU A 55 7.21 -6.38 -6.78
N CYS A 56 6.97 -5.51 -5.79
CA CYS A 56 6.70 -4.09 -6.06
C CYS A 56 8.01 -3.33 -6.37
N PRO A 57 8.18 -2.80 -7.60
CA PRO A 57 9.40 -2.10 -7.96
C PRO A 57 9.51 -0.76 -7.23
N ALA A 58 10.75 -0.35 -6.91
CA ALA A 58 11.06 0.93 -6.26
C ALA A 58 10.61 2.16 -7.06
N SER A 59 10.39 2.02 -8.36
CA SER A 59 9.84 3.07 -9.23
C SER A 59 8.35 3.38 -8.95
N ARG A 60 7.67 2.60 -8.10
CA ARG A 60 6.25 2.74 -7.75
C ARG A 60 6.03 3.09 -6.27
N PRO A 61 6.50 4.27 -5.80
CA PRO A 61 6.47 4.62 -4.38
C PRO A 61 5.05 4.67 -3.78
N VAL A 62 4.04 5.05 -4.56
CA VAL A 62 2.64 5.07 -4.10
C VAL A 62 2.08 3.66 -3.87
N ALA A 63 2.53 2.66 -4.63
CA ALA A 63 2.12 1.28 -4.43
C ALA A 63 2.83 0.69 -3.19
N GLN A 64 4.13 0.96 -3.04
CA GLN A 64 4.90 0.55 -1.85
C GLN A 64 4.31 1.13 -0.57
N ALA A 65 4.00 2.43 -0.56
CA ALA A 65 3.36 3.08 0.58
C ALA A 65 2.02 2.41 0.94
N GLN A 66 1.16 2.11 -0.05
CA GLN A 66 -0.10 1.42 0.24
C GLN A 66 0.10 0.01 0.79
N ILE A 67 1.06 -0.76 0.26
CA ILE A 67 1.38 -2.10 0.80
C ILE A 67 1.84 -1.98 2.26
N MET A 68 2.73 -1.02 2.56
CA MET A 68 3.15 -0.73 3.95
C MET A 68 1.98 -0.31 4.85
N MET A 69 1.04 0.48 4.35
CA MET A 69 -0.16 0.85 5.08
C MET A 69 -1.05 -0.37 5.39
N TRP A 70 -1.15 -1.35 4.49
CA TRP A 70 -1.90 -2.58 4.79
C TRP A 70 -1.20 -3.49 5.79
N HIS A 71 0.13 -3.56 5.80
CA HIS A 71 0.89 -4.21 6.88
C HIS A 71 0.64 -3.50 8.22
N SER A 72 0.61 -2.17 8.21
CA SER A 72 0.32 -1.39 9.42
C SER A 72 -1.07 -1.70 10.00
N LEU A 73 -2.06 -1.94 9.12
CA LEU A 73 -3.40 -2.35 9.54
C LEU A 73 -3.40 -3.76 10.15
N CYS A 74 -2.61 -4.69 9.61
CA CYS A 74 -2.45 -6.02 10.20
C CYS A 74 -1.89 -5.92 11.62
N ARG A 75 -0.83 -5.13 11.81
CA ARG A 75 -0.25 -4.86 13.13
C ARG A 75 -1.26 -4.26 14.12
N ILE A 76 -2.09 -3.32 13.68
CA ILE A 76 -3.18 -2.75 14.48
C ILE A 76 -4.19 -3.83 14.88
N ASN A 77 -4.60 -4.70 13.95
CA ASN A 77 -5.53 -5.79 14.22
C ASN A 77 -4.96 -6.83 15.19
N ASP A 78 -3.65 -7.07 15.15
CA ASP A 78 -2.94 -7.95 16.09
C ASP A 78 -2.72 -7.30 17.48
N GLY A 79 -3.19 -6.06 17.67
CA GLY A 79 -3.21 -5.36 18.95
C GLY A 79 -2.07 -4.36 19.16
N ASP A 80 -1.12 -4.28 18.23
CA ASP A 80 0.01 -3.34 18.30
C ASP A 80 -0.31 -2.02 17.59
N VAL A 81 -1.23 -1.28 18.23
CA VAL A 81 -1.83 -0.08 17.65
C VAL A 81 -0.81 1.06 17.47
N THR A 82 0.12 1.22 18.41
CA THR A 82 1.08 2.33 18.41
C THR A 82 2.08 2.17 17.28
N ASP A 83 2.71 1.00 17.18
CA ASP A 83 3.72 0.76 16.13
C ASP A 83 3.06 0.64 14.76
N GLY A 84 1.83 0.12 14.69
CA GLY A 84 1.04 0.14 13.47
C GLY A 84 0.74 1.56 12.99
N LEU A 85 0.30 2.47 13.87
CA LEU A 85 0.11 3.87 13.50
C LEU A 85 1.42 4.55 13.08
N GLY A 86 2.52 4.28 13.77
CA GLY A 86 3.85 4.77 13.38
C GLY A 86 4.25 4.34 11.98
N GLN A 87 4.05 3.06 11.65
CA GLN A 87 4.33 2.51 10.32
C GLN A 87 3.43 3.14 9.24
N ALA A 88 2.16 3.42 9.54
CA ALA A 88 1.25 4.10 8.61
C ALA A 88 1.71 5.54 8.33
N VAL A 89 2.15 6.27 9.36
CA VAL A 89 2.73 7.62 9.22
C VAL A 89 3.98 7.58 8.36
N GLU A 90 4.92 6.67 8.64
CA GLU A 90 6.16 6.52 7.88
C GLU A 90 5.86 6.31 6.39
N ALA A 91 4.95 5.38 6.07
CA ALA A 91 4.56 5.06 4.70
C ALA A 91 4.01 6.27 3.92
N VAL A 92 3.29 7.18 4.58
CA VAL A 92 2.75 8.40 3.94
C VAL A 92 3.78 9.53 3.91
N SER A 93 4.62 9.65 4.95
CA SER A 93 5.59 10.73 5.12
C SER A 93 6.66 10.76 4.03
N VAL A 94 7.06 9.59 3.51
CA VAL A 94 8.04 9.46 2.44
C VAL A 94 7.50 9.87 1.06
N LEU A 95 6.18 10.03 0.92
CA LEU A 95 5.56 10.48 -0.31
C LEU A 95 5.54 12.02 -0.38
N PRO A 96 5.95 12.60 -1.53
CA PRO A 96 5.62 13.99 -1.86
C PRO A 96 4.10 14.22 -1.76
N GLU A 97 3.68 15.43 -1.41
CA GLU A 97 2.27 15.76 -1.18
C GLU A 97 1.41 15.43 -2.42
N GLU A 98 1.92 15.69 -3.62
CA GLU A 98 1.23 15.44 -4.90
C GLU A 98 0.99 13.93 -5.15
N ARG A 99 1.76 13.07 -4.47
CA ARG A 99 1.66 11.60 -4.56
C ARG A 99 0.84 10.99 -3.43
N ARG A 100 0.30 11.78 -2.49
CA ARG A 100 -0.67 11.35 -1.47
C ARG A 100 -2.07 11.26 -2.06
N THR A 101 -2.19 10.37 -3.05
CA THR A 101 -3.37 10.15 -3.90
C THR A 101 -4.61 9.76 -3.10
N LEU A 102 -5.78 9.76 -3.77
CA LEU A 102 -7.03 9.30 -3.17
C LEU A 102 -6.95 7.89 -2.57
N LEU A 103 -6.16 6.98 -3.16
CA LEU A 103 -5.98 5.63 -2.65
C LEU A 103 -5.20 5.61 -1.32
N VAL A 104 -4.15 6.43 -1.22
CA VAL A 104 -3.39 6.62 0.04
C VAL A 104 -4.30 7.19 1.12
N ARG A 105 -5.07 8.23 0.79
CA ARG A 105 -6.04 8.84 1.73
C ARG A 105 -7.10 7.84 2.17
N ARG A 106 -7.66 7.06 1.25
CA ARG A 106 -8.66 6.02 1.58
C ARG A 106 -8.09 4.95 2.50
N SER A 107 -6.85 4.53 2.27
CA SER A 107 -6.16 3.56 3.15
C SER A 107 -5.98 4.13 4.56
N ALA A 108 -5.64 5.42 4.68
CA ALA A 108 -5.53 6.09 5.98
C ALA A 108 -6.89 6.23 6.69
N VAL A 109 -7.97 6.54 5.94
CA VAL A 109 -9.33 6.53 6.49
C VAL A 109 -9.65 5.18 7.12
N THR A 110 -9.39 4.10 6.38
CA THR A 110 -9.63 2.74 6.87
C THR A 110 -8.85 2.47 8.16
N ILE A 111 -7.55 2.76 8.19
CA ILE A 111 -6.72 2.59 9.38
C ILE A 111 -7.30 3.37 10.58
N LEU A 112 -7.62 4.66 10.37
CA LEU A 112 -8.15 5.53 11.42
C LEU A 112 -9.55 5.12 11.89
N GLN A 113 -10.31 4.37 11.08
CA GLN A 113 -11.61 3.82 11.48
C GLN A 113 -11.48 2.51 12.26
N THR A 114 -10.38 1.77 12.08
CA THR A 114 -10.13 0.49 12.76
C THR A 114 -9.55 0.68 14.17
N ILE A 115 -8.77 1.74 14.42
CA ILE A 115 -8.14 1.92 15.73
C ILE A 115 -9.17 2.13 16.87
N PRO A 116 -8.85 1.71 18.11
CA PRO A 116 -9.68 1.98 19.28
C PRO A 116 -9.86 3.49 19.52
N LYS A 117 -11.01 3.90 20.06
CA LYS A 117 -11.35 5.32 20.32
C LYS A 117 -10.25 6.09 21.07
N GLN A 118 -9.61 5.46 22.04
CA GLN A 118 -8.54 6.07 22.83
C GLN A 118 -7.31 6.38 21.98
N ALA A 119 -7.01 5.52 21.00
CA ALA A 119 -5.87 5.66 20.10
C ALA A 119 -6.00 6.83 19.13
N HIS A 120 -7.21 7.36 18.91
CA HIS A 120 -7.40 8.57 18.09
C HIS A 120 -6.66 9.79 18.64
N SER A 121 -6.39 9.79 19.95
CA SER A 121 -5.67 10.87 20.63
C SER A 121 -4.15 10.76 20.52
N LEU A 122 -3.61 9.64 20.04
CA LEU A 122 -2.16 9.47 19.85
C LEU A 122 -1.62 10.45 18.80
N ASP A 123 -0.38 10.89 18.99
CA ASP A 123 0.26 11.84 18.07
C ASP A 123 0.33 11.28 16.64
N ALA A 124 0.67 10.00 16.48
CA ALA A 124 0.70 9.34 15.17
C ALA A 124 -0.68 9.32 14.46
N ALA A 125 -1.78 9.17 15.21
CA ALA A 125 -3.12 9.25 14.62
C ALA A 125 -3.48 10.67 14.16
N ARG A 126 -3.02 11.70 14.89
CA ARG A 126 -3.18 13.11 14.50
C ARG A 126 -2.30 13.45 13.29
N GLU A 127 -1.07 12.94 13.27
CA GLU A 127 -0.14 13.14 12.16
C GLU A 127 -0.64 12.47 10.88
N LEU A 128 -1.12 11.24 10.95
CA LEU A 128 -1.69 10.54 9.79
C LEU A 128 -2.88 11.31 9.19
N ARG A 129 -3.72 11.91 10.04
CA ARG A 129 -4.80 12.82 9.64
C ARG A 129 -4.28 14.06 8.90
N THR A 130 -3.29 14.74 9.48
CA THR A 130 -2.65 15.91 8.87
C THR A 130 -2.03 15.58 7.51
N LEU A 131 -1.24 14.51 7.42
CA LEU A 131 -0.56 14.10 6.18
C LEU A 131 -1.53 13.78 5.04
N THR A 132 -2.73 13.31 5.36
CA THR A 132 -3.74 12.87 4.39
C THR A 132 -4.84 13.91 4.15
N GLY A 133 -4.75 15.09 4.78
CA GLY A 133 -5.73 16.16 4.64
C GLY A 133 -7.09 15.84 5.27
N MET A 134 -7.12 14.93 6.24
CA MET A 134 -8.29 14.57 7.03
C MET A 134 -8.28 15.39 8.33
N ALA A 135 -8.70 16.65 8.27
CA ALA A 135 -8.85 17.48 9.47
C ALA A 135 -10.06 17.04 10.31
#